data_AF-A0A061ET80-F1
#
_entry.id   AF-A0A061ET80-F1
#
_cell.length_a   1.000
_cell.length_b   1.000
_cell.length_c   1.000
_cell.angle_alpha   90.00
_cell.angle_beta   90.00
_cell.angle_gamma   90.00
#
_symmetry.space_group_name_H-M   'P 1'
#
loop_
_entity.id
_entity.type
_entity.pdbx_description
1 polymer ?
#
loop_
_entity_poly.entity_id
_entity_poly.type
_entity_poly.pdbx_seq_one_letter_code
_entity_poly.pdbx_strand_id
1 'polypeptide(L)'
;VGLGGKVIDTFPYFISGVLHLISSALLGFGSICHALLRPKTLEESFPFFGYVWKDRNKMTTILDIHLILLGIGAFLLVFKALYFGGIYDTWDLGGGDVRKITNFTLSPSVILVIY
;
A
#
# COMPACT_ATOMS: atom_id res chain seq x y z
N VAL A 1 8.23 -14.23 11.65
CA VAL A 1 8.70 -14.33 13.06
C VAL A 1 7.72 -15.19 13.84
N GLY A 2 8.15 -15.76 14.96
CA GLY A 2 7.27 -16.44 15.93
C GLY A 2 7.48 -15.90 17.34
N LEU A 3 7.18 -16.71 18.34
CA LEU A 3 7.26 -16.38 19.77
C LEU A 3 8.55 -15.62 20.14
N GLY A 4 8.39 -14.53 20.91
CA GLY A 4 9.46 -13.66 21.36
C GLY A 4 10.17 -12.89 20.23
N GLY A 5 9.57 -12.83 19.03
CA GLY A 5 10.13 -12.16 17.87
C GLY A 5 11.21 -12.98 17.16
N LYS A 6 11.34 -14.27 17.49
CA LYS A 6 12.36 -15.13 16.89
C LYS A 6 12.17 -15.24 15.37
N VAL A 7 13.26 -15.11 14.63
CA VAL A 7 13.28 -15.39 13.19
C VAL A 7 13.20 -16.89 12.99
N ILE A 8 12.09 -17.35 12.42
CA ILE A 8 11.79 -18.77 12.18
C ILE A 8 11.94 -19.16 10.69
N ASP A 9 11.81 -18.18 9.79
CA ASP A 9 11.94 -18.34 8.36
C ASP A 9 12.34 -16.98 7.75
N THR A 10 13.35 -17.00 6.89
CA THR A 10 13.87 -15.82 6.17
C THR A 10 13.39 -15.76 4.73
N PHE A 11 12.78 -16.82 4.20
CA PHE A 11 12.31 -16.89 2.83
C PHE A 11 11.30 -15.79 2.47
N PRO A 12 10.31 -15.42 3.32
CA PRO A 12 9.41 -14.30 3.01
C PRO A 12 10.12 -12.95 2.86
N TYR A 13 11.24 -12.75 3.57
CA TYR A 13 12.04 -11.52 3.44
C TYR A 13 12.75 -11.48 2.09
N PHE A 14 13.30 -12.61 1.66
CA PHE A 14 13.91 -12.76 0.35
C PHE A 14 12.90 -12.52 -0.77
N ILE A 15 11.71 -13.14 -0.69
CA ILE A 15 10.64 -12.94 -1.68
C ILE A 15 10.22 -11.47 -1.78
N SER A 16 10.03 -10.80 -0.63
CA SER A 16 9.74 -9.36 -0.63
C SER A 16 10.83 -8.58 -1.37
N GLY A 17 12.11 -8.85 -1.07
CA GLY A 17 13.24 -8.19 -1.72
C GLY A 17 13.26 -8.38 -3.24
N VAL A 18 13.14 -9.63 -3.70
CA VAL A 18 13.15 -9.96 -5.14
C VAL A 18 11.96 -9.32 -5.88
N LEU A 19 10.76 -9.39 -5.30
CA LEU A 19 9.57 -8.80 -5.91
C LEU A 19 9.72 -7.28 -6.10
N HIS A 20 10.22 -6.58 -5.08
CA HIS A 20 10.44 -5.13 -5.17
C HIS A 20 11.55 -4.78 -6.16
N LEU A 21 12.64 -5.56 -6.20
CA LEU A 21 13.75 -5.34 -7.11
C LEU A 21 13.35 -5.50 -8.59
N ILE A 22 12.59 -6.54 -8.92
CA ILE A 22 12.10 -6.75 -10.29
C ILE A 22 11.08 -5.67 -10.65
N SER A 23 10.18 -5.33 -9.73
CA SER A 23 9.16 -4.29 -9.96
C SER A 23 9.79 -2.91 -10.20
N SER A 24 10.85 -2.56 -9.48
CA SER A 24 11.54 -1.27 -9.66
C SER A 24 12.24 -1.17 -11.03
N ALA A 25 12.80 -2.27 -11.54
CA ALA A 25 13.38 -2.31 -12.89
C ALA A 25 12.31 -2.02 -13.97
N LEU A 26 11.11 -2.60 -13.84
CA LEU A 26 9.99 -2.35 -14.76
C LEU A 26 9.49 -0.90 -14.68
N LEU A 27 9.36 -0.35 -13.46
CA LEU A 27 8.99 1.05 -13.24
C LEU A 27 10.05 2.02 -13.81
N GLY A 28 11.33 1.68 -13.65
CA GLY A 28 12.45 2.44 -14.19
C GLY A 28 12.43 2.48 -15.72
N PHE A 29 12.20 1.33 -16.36
CA PHE A 29 12.06 1.26 -17.82
C PHE A 29 10.89 2.13 -18.31
N GLY A 30 9.71 2.01 -17.68
CA GLY A 30 8.56 2.83 -18.00
C GLY A 30 8.87 4.33 -17.89
N SER A 31 9.55 4.74 -16.81
CA SER A 31 9.96 6.13 -16.58
C SER A 31 10.88 6.65 -17.70
N ILE A 32 11.89 5.87 -18.11
CA ILE A 32 12.82 6.24 -19.19
C ILE A 32 12.08 6.39 -20.52
N CYS A 33 11.19 5.46 -20.86
CA CYS A 33 10.38 5.55 -22.08
C CYS A 33 9.49 6.79 -22.09
N HIS A 34 8.82 7.09 -20.97
CA HIS A 34 7.98 8.28 -20.85
C HIS A 34 8.76 9.59 -20.91
N ALA A 35 10.00 9.62 -20.38
CA ALA A 35 10.82 10.82 -20.35
C ALA A 35 11.52 11.12 -21.69
N LEU A 36 11.96 10.09 -22.44
CA LEU A 36 12.80 10.27 -23.63
C LEU A 36 12.08 10.01 -24.96
N LEU A 37 11.12 9.07 -24.99
CA LEU A 37 10.56 8.55 -26.25
C LEU A 37 9.11 8.98 -26.51
N ARG A 38 8.37 9.40 -25.47
CA ARG A 38 6.94 9.74 -25.55
C ARG A 38 6.72 11.24 -25.84
N PRO A 39 5.57 11.65 -26.41
CA PRO A 39 5.22 13.06 -26.56
C PRO A 39 5.34 13.87 -25.27
N LYS A 40 5.77 15.13 -25.40
CA LYS A 40 5.96 16.07 -24.28
C LYS A 40 4.64 16.46 -23.61
N THR A 41 3.54 16.38 -24.34
CA THR A 41 2.18 16.73 -23.94
C THR A 41 1.23 15.60 -24.33
N LEU A 42 0.16 15.43 -23.56
CA LEU A 42 -0.79 14.32 -23.73
C LEU A 42 -2.20 14.80 -24.07
N GLU A 43 -2.46 16.10 -24.02
CA GLU A 43 -3.77 16.74 -24.18
C GLU A 43 -4.41 16.42 -25.54
N GLU A 44 -3.60 16.38 -26.61
CA GLU A 44 -4.09 16.15 -27.97
C GLU A 44 -4.20 14.67 -28.32
N SER A 45 -3.26 13.85 -27.88
CA SER A 45 -3.19 12.42 -28.24
C SER A 45 -3.92 11.50 -27.27
N PHE A 46 -4.01 11.88 -25.99
CA PHE A 46 -4.55 11.06 -24.89
C PHE A 46 -5.33 11.91 -23.88
N PRO A 47 -6.56 12.36 -24.22
CA PRO A 47 -7.34 13.31 -23.40
C PRO A 47 -7.69 12.80 -22.00
N PHE A 48 -7.73 11.48 -21.80
CA PHE A 48 -7.90 10.90 -20.46
C PHE A 48 -6.70 11.17 -19.55
N PHE A 49 -5.47 11.16 -20.07
CA PHE A 49 -4.25 11.38 -19.28
C PHE A 49 -3.75 12.83 -19.32
N GLY A 50 -4.11 13.61 -20.34
CA GLY A 50 -3.81 15.04 -20.39
C GLY A 50 -4.57 15.85 -19.33
N TYR A 51 -3.93 16.92 -18.84
CA TYR A 51 -4.52 17.83 -17.86
C TYR A 51 -3.90 19.24 -17.94
N VAL A 52 -4.66 20.25 -17.53
CA VAL A 52 -4.17 21.62 -17.34
C VAL A 52 -4.32 21.97 -15.87
N TRP A 53 -3.31 22.59 -15.25
CA TRP A 53 -3.31 22.93 -13.81
C TRP A 53 -4.51 23.76 -13.34
N LYS A 54 -5.10 24.54 -14.24
CA LYS A 54 -6.28 25.39 -13.96
C LYS A 54 -7.59 24.60 -13.97
N ASP A 55 -7.61 23.38 -14.51
CA ASP A 55 -8.79 22.52 -14.53
C ASP A 55 -8.98 21.88 -13.15
N ARG A 56 -9.84 22.51 -12.34
CA ARG A 56 -10.15 22.03 -10.99
C ARG A 56 -10.76 20.63 -10.99
N ASN A 57 -11.63 20.32 -11.96
CA ASN A 57 -12.30 19.03 -12.01
C ASN A 57 -11.30 17.91 -12.31
N LYS A 58 -10.35 18.15 -13.22
CA LYS A 58 -9.31 17.16 -13.52
C LYS A 58 -8.39 16.93 -12.33
N MET A 59 -8.03 17.99 -11.59
CA MET A 59 -7.22 17.89 -10.38
C MET A 59 -7.90 17.06 -9.29
N THR A 60 -9.20 17.31 -9.03
CA THR A 60 -9.96 16.53 -8.04
C THR A 60 -10.15 15.08 -8.48
N THR A 61 -10.42 14.82 -9.76
CA THR A 61 -10.54 13.43 -10.25
C THR A 61 -9.24 12.64 -10.09
N ILE A 62 -8.08 13.26 -10.36
CA ILE A 62 -6.78 12.62 -10.12
C ILE A 62 -6.62 12.33 -8.62
N LEU A 63 -6.91 13.31 -7.76
CA LEU A 63 -6.86 13.14 -6.31
C LEU A 63 -7.76 11.99 -5.84
N ASP A 64 -9.02 11.95 -6.29
CA ASP A 64 -10.00 10.94 -5.90
C ASP A 64 -9.54 9.53 -6.25
N ILE A 65 -8.98 9.34 -7.45
CA ILE A 65 -8.42 8.05 -7.87
C ILE A 65 -7.28 7.62 -6.91
N HIS A 66 -6.38 8.55 -6.56
CA HIS A 66 -5.29 8.24 -5.62
C HIS A 66 -5.80 7.95 -4.21
N LEU A 67 -6.84 8.65 -3.74
CA LEU A 67 -7.47 8.39 -2.44
C LEU A 67 -8.13 7.01 -2.40
N ILE A 68 -8.77 6.56 -3.48
CA ILE A 68 -9.30 5.20 -3.59
C ILE A 68 -8.17 4.17 -3.51
N LEU A 69 -7.07 4.37 -4.26
CA LEU A 69 -5.90 3.48 -4.20
C LEU A 69 -5.29 3.43 -2.79
N LEU A 70 -5.22 4.56 -2.10
CA LEU A 70 -4.74 4.63 -0.72
C LEU A 70 -5.68 3.89 0.24
N GLY A 71 -7.00 4.04 0.06
CA GLY A 71 -8.02 3.30 0.81
C GLY A 71 -7.88 1.79 0.62
N ILE A 72 -7.68 1.32 -0.62
CA ILE A 72 -7.39 -0.10 -0.92
C ILE A 72 -6.12 -0.54 -0.18
N GLY A 73 -5.05 0.28 -0.20
CA GLY A 73 -3.82 0.02 0.55
C GLY A 73 -4.04 -0.18 2.05
N ALA A 74 -4.86 0.66 2.68
CA ALA A 74 -5.24 0.51 4.09
C ALA A 74 -6.00 -0.80 4.34
N PHE A 75 -6.95 -1.17 3.46
CA PHE A 75 -7.68 -2.43 3.58
C PHE A 75 -6.78 -3.67 3.40
N LEU A 76 -5.71 -3.62 2.59
CA LEU A 76 -4.76 -4.73 2.46
C LEU A 76 -4.11 -5.07 3.81
N LEU A 77 -3.80 -4.08 4.65
CA LEU A 77 -3.29 -4.32 6.00
C LEU A 77 -4.36 -4.97 6.89
N VAL A 78 -5.61 -4.52 6.81
CA VAL A 78 -6.73 -5.14 7.54
C VAL A 78 -6.87 -6.60 7.15
N PHE A 79 -6.88 -6.92 5.85
CA PHE A 79 -6.95 -8.29 5.37
C PHE A 79 -5.76 -9.14 5.83
N LYS A 80 -4.55 -8.57 5.90
CA LYS A 80 -3.36 -9.25 6.46
C LYS A 80 -3.58 -9.65 7.92
N ALA A 81 -4.14 -8.76 8.72
CA ALA A 81 -4.38 -8.99 10.14
C ALA A 81 -5.54 -9.97 10.43
N LEU A 82 -6.59 -9.96 9.60
CA LEU A 82 -7.77 -10.82 9.79
C LEU A 82 -7.57 -12.23 9.21
N TYR A 83 -7.11 -12.32 7.96
CA TYR A 83 -7.18 -13.56 7.19
C TYR A 83 -5.80 -14.19 6.93
N PHE A 84 -4.80 -13.39 6.56
CA PHE A 84 -3.49 -13.89 6.12
C PHE A 84 -2.49 -14.04 7.28
N GLY A 85 -2.82 -14.91 8.23
CA GLY A 85 -1.91 -15.32 9.30
C GLY A 85 -1.71 -14.30 10.43
N GLY A 86 -2.30 -13.09 10.34
CA GLY A 86 -2.26 -12.12 11.42
C GLY A 86 -1.05 -11.19 11.43
N ILE A 87 -0.84 -10.50 12.55
CA ILE A 87 0.27 -9.59 12.78
C ILE A 87 0.96 -9.93 14.10
N TYR A 88 2.21 -9.50 14.26
CA TYR A 88 2.94 -9.69 15.51
C TYR A 88 2.41 -8.75 16.59
N ASP A 89 2.00 -9.30 17.73
CA ASP A 89 1.57 -8.56 18.90
C ASP A 89 2.57 -8.75 20.04
N THR A 90 3.20 -7.67 20.49
CA THR A 90 4.14 -7.66 21.61
C THR A 90 3.48 -7.87 22.97
N TRP A 91 2.16 -7.63 23.07
CA TRP A 91 1.38 -7.66 24.31
C TRP A 91 0.70 -9.01 24.55
N ASP A 92 1.00 -10.02 23.75
CA ASP A 92 0.43 -11.34 23.95
C ASP A 92 0.84 -11.94 25.30
N LEU A 93 -0.09 -12.62 25.97
CA LEU A 93 0.02 -13.03 27.38
C LEU A 93 1.15 -14.04 27.63
N GLY A 94 1.59 -14.76 26.59
CA GLY A 94 2.71 -15.70 26.61
C GLY A 94 4.07 -15.10 26.22
N GLY A 95 4.16 -13.76 26.12
CA GLY A 95 5.23 -13.07 25.41
C GLY A 95 4.84 -12.85 23.93
N GLY A 96 5.45 -11.86 23.27
CA GLY A 96 4.97 -11.43 21.95
C GLY A 96 4.97 -12.54 20.89
N ASP A 97 3.91 -12.64 20.11
CA ASP A 97 3.76 -13.64 19.03
C ASP A 97 2.87 -13.13 17.88
N VAL A 98 2.86 -13.85 16.76
CA VAL A 98 1.98 -13.57 15.63
C VAL A 98 0.58 -14.11 15.91
N ARG A 99 -0.42 -13.23 15.88
CA ARG A 99 -1.83 -13.62 16.07
C ARG A 99 -2.76 -12.97 15.04
N LYS A 100 -3.85 -13.67 14.73
CA LYS A 100 -4.97 -13.10 13.96
C LYS A 100 -5.79 -12.18 14.85
N ILE A 101 -6.24 -11.07 14.28
CA ILE A 101 -7.19 -10.18 14.95
C ILE A 101 -8.59 -10.65 14.59
N THR A 102 -9.40 -11.02 15.59
CA THR A 102 -10.78 -11.50 15.38
C THR A 102 -11.82 -10.49 15.85
N ASN A 103 -11.53 -9.81 16.96
CA ASN A 103 -12.37 -8.77 17.53
C ASN A 103 -11.63 -7.43 17.43
N PHE A 104 -11.96 -6.63 16.41
CA PHE A 104 -11.36 -5.33 16.16
C PHE A 104 -12.29 -4.20 16.62
N THR A 105 -11.70 -3.11 17.10
CA THR A 105 -12.45 -1.94 17.58
C THR A 105 -13.14 -1.22 16.43
N LEU A 106 -14.47 -1.23 16.44
CA LEU A 106 -15.31 -0.50 15.48
C LEU A 106 -16.01 0.72 16.08
N SER A 107 -15.88 0.94 17.38
CA SER A 107 -16.51 2.08 18.07
C SER A 107 -15.86 3.40 17.62
N PRO A 108 -16.60 4.33 16.97
CA PRO A 108 -16.04 5.61 16.53
C PRO A 108 -15.51 6.45 17.70
N SER A 109 -16.17 6.37 18.86
CA SER A 109 -15.75 7.07 20.07
C SER A 109 -14.39 6.62 20.58
N VAL A 110 -13.96 5.39 20.27
CA VAL A 110 -12.61 4.91 20.63
C VAL A 110 -11.60 5.25 19.54
N ILE A 111 -12.00 5.16 18.27
CA ILE A 111 -11.12 5.41 17.11
C ILE A 111 -10.76 6.90 16.97
N LEU A 112 -11.69 7.81 17.25
CA LEU A 112 -11.47 9.25 17.10
C LEU A 112 -10.86 9.91 18.35
N VAL A 113 -10.90 9.23 19.51
CA VAL A 113 -10.46 9.76 20.82
C VAL A 113 -9.17 9.08 21.29
N ILE A 114 -8.23 8.86 20.37
CA ILE A 114 -6.90 8.36 20.74
C ILE A 114 -6.26 9.38 21.71
N TYR A 115 -5.94 8.95 22.94
CA TYR A 115 -5.16 9.74 23.92
C TYR A 115 -3.68 9.81 23.53
#